data_AF-A0A3M6QS88-F1
#
_entry.id   AF-A0A3M6QS88-F1
#
_cell.length_a   1.000
_cell.length_b   1.000
_cell.length_c   1.000
_cell.angle_alpha   90.00
_cell.angle_beta   90.00
_cell.angle_gamma   90.00
#
_symmetry.space_group_name_H-M   'P 1'
#
loop_
_entity.id
_entity.type
_entity.pdbx_description
1 polymer ?
#
loop_
_entity_poly.entity_id
_entity_poly.type
_entity_poly.pdbx_seq_one_letter_code
_entity_poly.pdbx_strand_id
1 'polypeptide(L)'
;MWALLQSWLPGSLGTWSYLGMGLVIAIASCLQGIGGIGFAMFTAPIAGLFFPELVPGPLLVLGCLLSTLSAWREFASVDWKAVGIGTAGRIAGTLLAALLMVLLSPNALSVAFALMILAAVAMSLGGWKIVQDATSLGAAGVMSGIMGTVTSAGAAPFAILMQNQAPARVRATMGCIFSFGAAFSVLILVGIGRFDLHGLALAGLLLPWMLLGFAISSPIGRRLAGKARPLLLGLSAFSAVGILIKVVLT
;
A
#
# COMPACT_ATOMS: atom_id res chain seq x y z
N MET A 1 7.51 12.13 27.67
CA MET A 1 7.31 11.40 26.39
C MET A 1 5.98 11.77 25.73
N TRP A 2 4.84 11.73 26.45
CA TRP A 2 3.52 12.12 25.91
C TRP A 2 3.38 13.60 25.50
N ALA A 3 3.91 14.54 26.30
CA ALA A 3 3.91 15.97 25.95
C ALA A 3 4.82 16.31 24.75
N LEU A 4 5.88 15.53 24.54
CA LEU A 4 6.71 15.61 23.33
C LEU A 4 5.94 15.03 22.13
N LEU A 5 5.26 13.89 22.28
CA LEU A 5 4.42 13.36 21.20
C LEU A 5 3.33 14.35 20.75
N GLN A 6 2.73 15.10 21.68
CA GLN A 6 1.75 16.15 21.34
C GLN A 6 2.34 17.35 20.59
N SER A 7 3.63 17.66 20.74
CA SER A 7 4.27 18.73 19.98
C SER A 7 4.68 18.30 18.56
N TRP A 8 4.72 16.98 18.30
CA TRP A 8 5.02 16.39 16.99
C TRP A 8 3.77 15.90 16.25
N LEU A 9 2.67 15.64 16.95
CA LEU A 9 1.35 15.41 16.37
C LEU A 9 0.86 16.73 15.75
N PRO A 10 0.55 16.80 14.45
CA PRO A 10 -0.11 17.98 13.89
C PRO A 10 -1.40 18.24 14.69
N GLY A 11 -1.82 19.50 14.84
CA GLY A 11 -3.00 19.87 15.63
C GLY A 11 -4.31 19.20 15.20
N SER A 12 -4.32 18.53 14.04
CA SER A 12 -5.38 17.66 13.51
C SER A 12 -5.44 16.25 14.14
N LEU A 13 -4.34 15.72 14.66
CA LEU A 13 -4.25 14.38 15.22
C LEU A 13 -4.44 14.42 16.75
N GLY A 14 -5.68 14.65 17.18
CA GLY A 14 -6.07 14.37 18.57
C GLY A 14 -5.76 12.92 18.97
N THR A 15 -5.63 12.63 20.26
CA THR A 15 -5.32 11.28 20.78
C THR A 15 -6.23 10.20 20.19
N TRP A 16 -7.52 10.49 20.05
CA TRP A 16 -8.50 9.60 19.45
C TRP A 16 -8.26 9.33 17.96
N SER A 17 -7.83 10.36 17.22
CA SER A 17 -7.48 10.24 15.80
C SER A 17 -6.25 9.37 15.60
N TYR A 18 -5.22 9.54 16.44
CA TYR A 18 -4.03 8.71 16.44
C TYR A 18 -4.36 7.23 16.75
N LEU A 19 -5.14 6.98 17.81
CA LEU A 19 -5.57 5.62 18.16
C LEU A 19 -6.42 4.99 17.05
N GLY A 20 -7.31 5.76 16.43
CA GLY A 20 -8.13 5.32 15.31
C GLY A 20 -7.28 4.91 14.10
N MET A 21 -6.32 5.74 13.70
CA MET A 21 -5.43 5.44 12.58
C MET A 21 -4.46 4.30 12.91
N GLY A 22 -3.95 4.24 14.14
CA GLY A 22 -3.13 3.13 14.62
C GLY A 22 -3.88 1.80 14.52
N LEU A 23 -5.16 1.77 14.91
CA LEU A 23 -6.01 0.59 14.77
C LEU A 23 -6.22 0.20 13.30
N VAL A 24 -6.51 1.18 12.43
CA VAL A 24 -6.63 0.98 10.97
C VAL A 24 -5.36 0.35 10.41
N ILE A 25 -4.18 0.87 10.78
CA ILE A 25 -2.87 0.34 10.38
C ILE A 25 -2.67 -1.08 10.91
N ALA A 26 -2.97 -1.34 12.18
CA ALA A 26 -2.82 -2.68 12.76
C ALA A 26 -3.71 -3.71 12.04
N ILE A 27 -4.96 -3.36 11.76
CA ILE A 27 -5.88 -4.23 11.00
C ILE A 27 -5.34 -4.45 9.59
N ALA A 28 -4.95 -3.39 8.89
CA ALA A 28 -4.42 -3.48 7.53
C ALA A 28 -3.14 -4.30 7.44
N SER A 29 -2.23 -4.15 8.41
CA SER A 29 -0.99 -4.92 8.51
C SER A 29 -1.25 -6.39 8.84
N CYS A 30 -2.24 -6.68 9.69
CA CYS A 30 -2.68 -8.05 9.94
C CYS A 30 -3.23 -8.70 8.66
N LEU A 31 -4.11 -8.00 7.95
CA LEU A 31 -4.72 -8.45 6.71
C LEU A 31 -3.68 -8.71 5.61
N GLN A 32 -2.73 -7.79 5.40
CA GLN A 32 -1.60 -8.00 4.49
C GLN A 32 -0.73 -9.17 4.96
N GLY A 33 -0.47 -9.29 6.27
CA GLY A 33 0.27 -10.41 6.82
C GLY A 33 -0.40 -11.76 6.54
N ILE A 34 -1.72 -11.84 6.40
CA ILE A 34 -2.42 -13.09 6.05
C ILE A 34 -2.44 -13.30 4.52
N GLY A 35 -2.87 -12.29 3.75
CA GLY A 35 -3.15 -12.46 2.32
C GLY A 35 -2.09 -11.94 1.34
N GLY A 36 -1.07 -11.23 1.82
CA GLY A 36 0.02 -10.68 0.98
C GLY A 36 -0.24 -9.32 0.34
N ILE A 37 -1.47 -8.85 0.39
CA ILE A 37 -1.92 -7.60 -0.20
C ILE A 37 -2.90 -6.93 0.75
N GLY A 38 -2.99 -5.60 0.71
CA GLY A 38 -4.11 -4.88 1.30
C GLY A 38 -3.77 -3.77 2.28
N PHE A 39 -2.52 -3.60 2.73
CA PHE A 39 -2.19 -2.51 3.65
C PHE A 39 -2.59 -1.15 3.05
N ALA A 40 -1.96 -0.77 1.94
CA ALA A 40 -2.21 0.53 1.35
C ALA A 40 -3.57 0.65 0.65
N MET A 41 -4.16 -0.45 0.18
CA MET A 41 -5.51 -0.42 -0.38
C MET A 41 -6.57 -0.03 0.66
N PHE A 42 -6.32 -0.35 1.94
CA PHE A 42 -7.19 0.00 3.04
C PHE A 42 -6.78 1.30 3.72
N THR A 43 -5.48 1.51 3.98
CA THR A 43 -4.99 2.67 4.73
C THR A 43 -4.96 3.94 3.90
N ALA A 44 -4.61 3.89 2.61
CA ALA A 44 -4.42 5.09 1.80
C ALA A 44 -5.71 5.90 1.62
N PRO A 45 -6.89 5.31 1.37
CA PRO A 45 -8.09 6.10 1.27
C PRO A 45 -8.58 6.69 2.59
N ILE A 46 -8.49 5.93 3.69
CA ILE A 46 -8.83 6.44 5.02
C ILE A 46 -7.89 7.60 5.38
N ALA A 47 -6.60 7.43 5.14
CA ALA A 47 -5.62 8.48 5.34
C ALA A 47 -5.89 9.70 4.43
N GLY A 48 -6.15 9.51 3.13
CA GLY A 48 -6.47 10.64 2.25
C GLY A 48 -7.69 11.46 2.71
N LEU A 49 -8.64 10.82 3.40
CA LEU A 49 -9.86 11.45 3.88
C LEU A 49 -9.75 12.12 5.26
N PHE A 50 -8.92 11.58 6.16
CA PHE A 50 -8.86 11.99 7.57
C PHE A 50 -7.47 12.45 8.02
N PHE A 51 -6.42 11.98 7.35
CA PHE A 51 -5.00 12.15 7.70
C PHE A 51 -4.15 12.37 6.43
N PRO A 52 -4.40 13.44 5.66
CA PRO A 52 -3.75 13.64 4.37
C PRO A 52 -2.22 13.73 4.49
N GLU A 53 -1.68 14.13 5.65
CA GLU A 53 -0.24 14.11 5.93
C GLU A 53 0.41 12.71 5.84
N LEU A 54 -0.38 11.63 5.93
CA LEU A 54 0.13 10.26 5.85
C LEU A 54 0.31 9.75 4.41
N VAL A 55 -0.23 10.46 3.42
CA VAL A 55 -0.24 10.04 2.01
C VAL A 55 0.62 10.98 1.16
N PRO A 56 1.49 10.47 0.27
CA PRO A 56 1.83 9.06 0.10
C PRO A 56 2.99 8.58 1.00
N GLY A 57 3.76 9.51 1.56
CA GLY A 57 5.08 9.26 2.17
C GLY A 57 5.06 8.31 3.38
N PRO A 58 4.45 8.70 4.51
CA PRO A 58 4.45 7.87 5.72
C PRO A 58 3.91 6.44 5.50
N LEU A 59 2.82 6.31 4.75
CA LEU A 59 2.27 4.99 4.41
C LEU A 59 3.16 4.19 3.45
N LEU A 60 3.92 4.83 2.55
CA LEU A 60 4.90 4.14 1.72
C LEU A 60 6.04 3.55 2.57
N VAL A 61 6.52 4.27 3.59
CA VAL A 61 7.55 3.77 4.50
C VAL A 61 7.04 2.54 5.27
N LEU A 62 5.86 2.63 5.87
CA LEU A 62 5.25 1.50 6.57
C LEU A 62 4.98 0.32 5.63
N GLY A 63 4.45 0.59 4.45
CA GLY A 63 4.19 -0.42 3.43
C GLY A 63 5.47 -1.11 2.94
N CYS A 64 6.58 -0.37 2.83
CA CYS A 64 7.90 -0.91 2.51
C CYS A 64 8.33 -1.93 3.57
N LEU A 65 8.38 -1.51 4.83
CA LEU A 65 8.79 -2.35 5.96
C LEU A 65 7.92 -3.60 6.09
N LEU A 66 6.60 -3.44 5.99
CA LEU A 66 5.66 -4.54 6.04
C LEU A 66 5.86 -5.53 4.88
N SER A 67 6.17 -5.03 3.68
CA SER A 67 6.46 -5.87 2.51
C SER A 67 7.77 -6.62 2.66
N THR A 68 8.80 -6.00 3.25
CA THR A 68 10.06 -6.66 3.61
C THR A 68 9.84 -7.81 4.60
N LEU A 69 9.08 -7.56 5.68
CA LEU A 69 8.75 -8.59 6.67
C LEU A 69 7.95 -9.74 6.06
N SER A 70 7.00 -9.42 5.18
CA SER A 70 6.18 -10.41 4.48
C SER A 70 7.02 -11.27 3.53
N ALA A 71 7.96 -10.65 2.79
CA ALA A 71 8.88 -11.35 1.90
C ALA A 71 9.82 -12.27 2.67
N TRP A 72 10.38 -11.79 3.79
CA TRP A 72 11.32 -12.55 4.59
C TRP A 72 10.69 -13.83 5.17
N ARG A 73 9.43 -13.75 5.60
CA ARG A 73 8.72 -14.91 6.18
C ARG A 73 8.63 -16.11 5.24
N GLU A 74 8.56 -15.87 3.93
CA GLU A 74 8.39 -16.93 2.92
C GLU A 74 9.44 -16.83 1.80
N PHE A 75 10.65 -16.38 2.16
CA PHE A 75 11.72 -16.06 1.22
C PHE A 75 12.09 -17.20 0.26
N ALA A 76 11.96 -18.46 0.71
CA ALA A 76 12.21 -19.63 -0.13
C ALA A 76 11.21 -19.77 -1.31
N SER A 77 10.06 -19.10 -1.25
CA SER A 77 9.02 -19.14 -2.29
C SER A 77 9.12 -17.97 -3.29
N VAL A 78 10.18 -17.16 -3.24
CA VAL A 78 10.34 -16.00 -4.12
C VAL A 78 10.60 -16.42 -5.57
N ASP A 79 9.84 -15.84 -6.49
CA ASP A 79 10.12 -15.90 -7.92
C ASP A 79 11.01 -14.72 -8.35
N TRP A 80 12.33 -14.93 -8.35
CA TRP A 80 13.30 -13.88 -8.66
C TRP A 80 13.20 -13.31 -10.07
N LYS A 81 12.77 -14.12 -11.04
CA LYS A 81 12.52 -13.63 -12.41
C LYS A 81 11.37 -12.64 -12.39
N ALA A 82 10.30 -12.97 -11.66
CA ALA A 82 9.19 -12.07 -11.49
C ALA A 82 9.56 -10.79 -10.70
N VAL A 83 10.41 -10.93 -9.67
CA VAL A 83 10.94 -9.79 -8.91
C VAL A 83 11.71 -8.83 -9.81
N GLY A 84 12.62 -9.32 -10.64
CA GLY A 84 13.44 -8.47 -11.51
C GLY A 84 12.61 -7.64 -12.48
N ILE A 85 11.73 -8.30 -13.24
CA ILE A 85 10.88 -7.63 -14.25
C ILE A 85 9.86 -6.70 -13.59
N GLY A 86 9.18 -7.17 -12.53
CA GLY A 86 8.18 -6.38 -11.83
C GLY A 86 8.76 -5.15 -11.14
N THR A 87 9.96 -5.28 -10.56
CA THR A 87 10.66 -4.15 -9.92
C THR A 87 11.16 -3.15 -10.95
N ALA A 88 11.74 -3.60 -12.08
CA ALA A 88 12.15 -2.71 -13.17
C ALA A 88 10.95 -1.90 -13.70
N GLY A 89 9.81 -2.56 -13.91
CA GLY A 89 8.56 -1.88 -14.26
C GLY A 89 8.14 -0.87 -13.19
N ARG A 90 8.17 -1.24 -11.90
CA ARG A 90 7.84 -0.31 -10.80
C ARG A 90 8.74 0.91 -10.75
N ILE A 91 10.04 0.74 -11.00
CA ILE A 91 11.00 1.85 -11.05
C ILE A 91 10.61 2.81 -12.18
N ALA A 92 10.36 2.31 -13.39
CA ALA A 92 9.92 3.13 -14.51
C ALA A 92 8.59 3.86 -14.21
N GLY A 93 7.62 3.16 -13.64
CA GLY A 93 6.35 3.76 -13.22
C GLY A 93 6.50 4.83 -12.12
N THR A 94 7.44 4.63 -11.19
CA THR A 94 7.75 5.60 -10.12
C THR A 94 8.37 6.87 -10.69
N LEU A 95 9.27 6.75 -11.66
CA LEU A 95 9.84 7.91 -12.35
C LEU A 95 8.76 8.70 -13.10
N LEU A 96 7.85 7.99 -13.79
CA LEU A 96 6.71 8.63 -14.44
C LEU A 96 5.78 9.32 -13.43
N ALA A 97 5.52 8.69 -12.28
CA ALA A 97 4.74 9.29 -11.20
C ALA A 97 5.35 10.59 -10.69
N ALA A 98 6.68 10.59 -10.48
CA ALA A 98 7.41 11.76 -10.02
C ALA A 98 7.34 12.90 -11.03
N LEU A 99 7.49 12.58 -12.32
CA LEU A 99 7.31 13.55 -13.40
C LEU A 99 5.90 14.14 -13.36
N LEU A 100 4.87 13.30 -13.25
CA LEU A 100 3.47 13.76 -13.12
C LEU A 100 3.26 14.63 -11.88
N MET A 101 3.87 14.29 -10.75
CA MET A 101 3.78 15.07 -9.50
C MET A 101 4.45 16.45 -9.58
N VAL A 102 5.45 16.60 -10.44
CA VAL A 102 6.10 17.90 -10.69
C VAL A 102 5.29 18.73 -11.69
N LEU A 103 4.69 18.10 -12.69
CA LEU A 103 3.98 18.80 -13.77
C LEU A 103 2.51 19.13 -13.45
N LEU A 104 1.84 18.33 -12.63
CA LEU A 104 0.41 18.48 -12.36
C LEU A 104 0.12 19.37 -11.15
N SER A 105 -0.98 20.11 -11.23
CA SER A 105 -1.52 20.86 -10.10
C SER A 105 -2.03 19.93 -8.99
N PRO A 106 -2.14 20.39 -7.73
CA PRO A 106 -2.69 19.59 -6.63
C PRO A 106 -4.09 19.02 -6.92
N ASN A 107 -4.94 19.79 -7.60
CA ASN A 107 -6.27 19.34 -8.00
C ASN A 107 -6.20 18.21 -9.04
N ALA A 108 -5.35 18.35 -10.07
CA ALA A 108 -5.16 17.31 -11.07
C ALA A 108 -4.58 16.03 -10.46
N LEU A 109 -3.66 16.16 -9.49
CA LEU A 109 -3.11 15.01 -8.75
C LEU A 109 -4.18 14.32 -7.90
N SER A 110 -5.07 15.07 -7.27
CA SER A 110 -6.20 14.53 -6.49
C SER A 110 -7.18 13.76 -7.38
N VAL A 111 -7.49 14.29 -8.57
CA VAL A 111 -8.31 13.58 -9.57
C VAL A 111 -7.60 12.32 -10.05
N ALA A 112 -6.30 12.40 -10.40
CA ALA A 112 -5.52 11.23 -10.81
C ALA A 112 -5.49 10.15 -9.73
N PHE A 113 -5.31 10.54 -8.47
CA PHE A 113 -5.40 9.66 -7.31
C PHE A 113 -6.75 8.93 -7.27
N ALA A 114 -7.86 9.67 -7.33
CA ALA A 114 -9.20 9.09 -7.30
C ALA A 114 -9.42 8.11 -8.45
N LEU A 115 -9.04 8.47 -9.67
CA LEU A 115 -9.14 7.60 -10.85
C LEU A 115 -8.30 6.32 -10.70
N MET A 116 -7.09 6.42 -10.15
CA MET A 116 -6.24 5.26 -9.90
C MET A 116 -6.84 4.32 -8.84
N ILE A 117 -7.42 4.85 -7.76
CA ILE A 117 -8.12 4.03 -6.76
C ILE A 117 -9.35 3.35 -7.38
N LEU A 118 -10.15 4.07 -8.17
CA LEU A 118 -11.29 3.49 -8.89
C LEU A 118 -10.85 2.39 -9.87
N ALA A 119 -9.78 2.63 -10.62
CA ALA A 119 -9.19 1.64 -11.50
C ALA A 119 -8.76 0.40 -10.70
N ALA A 120 -8.11 0.57 -9.54
CA ALA A 120 -7.72 -0.52 -8.65
C ALA A 120 -8.91 -1.37 -8.19
N VAL A 121 -10.02 -0.72 -7.84
CA VAL A 121 -11.26 -1.37 -7.41
C VAL A 121 -11.91 -2.12 -8.57
N ALA A 122 -12.07 -1.47 -9.73
CA ALA A 122 -12.63 -2.09 -10.94
C ALA A 122 -11.83 -3.33 -11.36
N MET A 123 -10.50 -3.20 -11.36
CA MET A 123 -9.55 -4.28 -11.55
C MET A 123 -9.78 -5.45 -10.57
N SER A 124 -9.94 -5.13 -9.28
CA SER A 124 -10.13 -6.16 -8.24
C SER A 124 -11.48 -6.88 -8.33
N LEU A 125 -12.54 -6.19 -8.80
CA LEU A 125 -13.89 -6.73 -8.93
C LEU A 125 -14.15 -7.43 -10.28
N GLY A 126 -13.45 -7.02 -11.34
CA GLY A 126 -13.73 -7.45 -12.71
C GLY A 126 -13.45 -8.93 -13.00
N GLY A 127 -12.77 -9.65 -12.11
CA GLY A 127 -12.48 -11.07 -12.29
C GLY A 127 -11.58 -11.38 -13.50
N TRP A 128 -10.82 -10.39 -13.98
CA TRP A 128 -10.00 -10.51 -15.17
C TRP A 128 -8.92 -11.56 -14.97
N LYS A 129 -8.76 -12.46 -15.94
CA LYS A 129 -7.70 -13.47 -15.94
C LYS A 129 -6.61 -13.04 -16.91
N ILE A 130 -5.56 -12.45 -16.37
CA ILE A 130 -4.38 -12.05 -17.15
C ILE A 130 -3.36 -13.19 -17.07
N VAL A 131 -2.84 -13.61 -18.21
CA VAL A 131 -1.75 -14.60 -18.27
C VAL A 131 -0.48 -13.92 -17.78
N GLN A 132 0.22 -14.56 -16.85
CA GLN A 132 1.49 -14.05 -16.34
C GLN A 132 2.63 -14.36 -17.32
N ASP A 133 3.08 -13.33 -18.03
CA ASP A 133 4.26 -13.32 -18.88
C ASP A 133 5.16 -12.11 -18.57
N ALA A 134 6.29 -11.96 -19.27
CA ALA A 134 7.22 -10.87 -19.01
C ALA A 134 6.60 -9.48 -19.28
N THR A 135 5.75 -9.37 -20.30
CA THR A 135 5.13 -8.11 -20.72
C THR A 135 4.07 -7.65 -19.72
N SER A 136 3.13 -8.53 -19.38
CA SER A 136 2.09 -8.27 -18.37
C SER A 136 2.67 -7.99 -16.99
N LEU A 137 3.78 -8.65 -16.64
CA LEU A 137 4.50 -8.41 -15.39
C LEU A 137 5.20 -7.04 -15.38
N GLY A 138 5.85 -6.67 -16.48
CA GLY A 138 6.42 -5.34 -16.64
C GLY A 138 5.34 -4.24 -16.58
N ALA A 139 4.23 -4.44 -17.27
CA ALA A 139 3.08 -3.52 -17.26
C ALA A 139 2.45 -3.40 -15.87
N ALA A 140 2.24 -4.52 -15.17
CA ALA A 140 1.79 -4.52 -13.78
C ALA A 140 2.79 -3.79 -12.87
N GLY A 141 4.09 -3.94 -13.13
CA GLY A 141 5.15 -3.16 -12.50
C GLY A 141 4.97 -1.67 -12.71
N VAL A 142 4.86 -1.20 -13.96
CA VAL A 142 4.69 0.23 -14.28
C VAL A 142 3.44 0.79 -13.60
N MET A 143 2.29 0.13 -13.76
CA MET A 143 1.04 0.55 -13.12
C MET A 143 1.19 0.60 -11.60
N SER A 144 1.80 -0.42 -11.00
CA SER A 144 2.09 -0.47 -9.57
C SER A 144 3.02 0.64 -9.11
N GLY A 145 4.00 1.03 -9.92
CA GLY A 145 4.92 2.12 -9.63
C GLY A 145 4.21 3.48 -9.63
N ILE A 146 3.35 3.72 -10.62
CA ILE A 146 2.55 4.94 -10.72
C ILE A 146 1.58 5.02 -9.53
N MET A 147 0.75 4.00 -9.37
CA MET A 147 -0.27 3.95 -8.31
C MET A 147 0.37 3.95 -6.93
N GLY A 148 1.43 3.16 -6.73
CA GLY A 148 2.13 3.09 -5.45
C GLY A 148 2.78 4.41 -5.05
N THR A 149 3.37 5.15 -5.99
CA THR A 149 4.04 6.41 -5.67
C THR A 149 3.03 7.53 -5.43
N VAL A 150 1.97 7.60 -6.25
CA VAL A 150 0.95 8.66 -6.11
C VAL A 150 0.02 8.39 -4.94
N THR A 151 -0.33 7.12 -4.71
CA THR A 151 -1.42 6.75 -3.79
C THR A 151 -1.00 5.90 -2.60
N SER A 152 0.27 5.51 -2.49
CA SER A 152 0.73 4.41 -1.62
C SER A 152 0.15 3.03 -2.00
N ALA A 153 -0.94 2.95 -2.76
CA ALA A 153 -1.68 1.73 -3.10
C ALA A 153 -1.31 1.16 -4.48
N GLY A 154 -0.13 0.53 -4.57
CA GLY A 154 0.37 -0.08 -5.81
C GLY A 154 0.00 -1.57 -6.01
N ALA A 155 -0.81 -2.18 -5.16
CA ALA A 155 -0.93 -3.64 -5.11
C ALA A 155 -1.87 -4.26 -6.16
N ALA A 156 -2.88 -3.52 -6.61
CA ALA A 156 -3.96 -4.07 -7.45
C ALA A 156 -3.50 -4.68 -8.79
N PRO A 157 -2.57 -4.08 -9.56
CA PRO A 157 -2.11 -4.67 -10.82
C PRO A 157 -1.48 -6.06 -10.65
N PHE A 158 -0.65 -6.23 -9.61
CA PHE A 158 -0.04 -7.52 -9.29
C PHE A 158 -1.03 -8.51 -8.65
N ALA A 159 -2.00 -8.02 -7.87
CA ALA A 159 -3.02 -8.87 -7.26
C ALA A 159 -3.83 -9.64 -8.31
N ILE A 160 -4.20 -8.99 -9.42
CA ILE A 160 -4.86 -9.67 -10.55
C ILE A 160 -3.91 -10.62 -11.26
N LEU A 161 -2.70 -10.14 -11.59
CA LEU A 161 -1.75 -10.89 -12.38
C LEU A 161 -1.33 -12.19 -11.69
N MET A 162 -1.13 -12.15 -10.38
CA MET A 162 -0.65 -13.27 -9.57
C MET A 162 -1.77 -14.02 -8.84
N GLN A 163 -3.05 -13.73 -9.12
CA GLN A 163 -4.19 -14.28 -8.37
C GLN A 163 -4.32 -15.82 -8.40
N ASN A 164 -3.73 -16.47 -9.40
CA ASN A 164 -3.77 -17.92 -9.60
C ASN A 164 -2.51 -18.63 -9.08
N GLN A 165 -1.54 -17.88 -8.54
CA GLN A 165 -0.30 -18.44 -8.01
C GLN A 165 -0.51 -18.95 -6.57
N ALA A 166 0.37 -19.86 -6.15
CA ALA A 166 0.36 -20.36 -4.78
C ALA A 166 0.48 -19.19 -3.77
N PRO A 167 -0.33 -19.13 -2.70
CA PRO A 167 -0.36 -17.98 -1.80
C PRO A 167 1.01 -17.58 -1.24
N ALA A 168 1.87 -18.56 -0.96
CA ALA A 168 3.20 -18.29 -0.45
C ALA A 168 4.11 -17.60 -1.48
N ARG A 169 4.03 -18.05 -2.74
CA ARG A 169 4.75 -17.43 -3.86
C ARG A 169 4.28 -16.01 -4.14
N VAL A 170 2.96 -15.76 -4.05
CA VAL A 170 2.37 -14.41 -4.18
C VAL A 170 2.93 -13.48 -3.11
N ARG A 171 2.81 -13.86 -1.83
CA ARG A 171 3.29 -13.06 -0.68
C ARG A 171 4.78 -12.74 -0.79
N ALA A 172 5.60 -13.76 -1.05
CA ALA A 172 7.04 -13.61 -1.10
C ALA A 172 7.47 -12.71 -2.27
N THR A 173 6.98 -12.99 -3.47
CA THR A 173 7.35 -12.27 -4.70
C THR A 173 6.86 -10.82 -4.69
N MET A 174 5.59 -10.59 -4.34
CA MET A 174 5.03 -9.24 -4.24
C MET A 174 5.69 -8.45 -3.10
N GLY A 175 6.00 -9.12 -1.98
CA GLY A 175 6.75 -8.53 -0.87
C GLY A 175 8.10 -7.97 -1.32
N CYS A 176 8.88 -8.75 -2.10
CA CYS A 176 10.15 -8.28 -2.66
C CYS A 176 9.96 -7.10 -3.62
N ILE A 177 9.03 -7.20 -4.58
CA ILE A 177 8.75 -6.14 -5.57
C ILE A 177 8.33 -4.84 -4.88
N PHE A 178 7.44 -4.93 -3.88
CA PHE A 178 6.95 -3.76 -3.16
C PHE A 178 7.99 -3.20 -2.20
N SER A 179 8.82 -4.04 -1.58
CA SER A 179 9.92 -3.56 -0.74
C SER A 179 10.91 -2.74 -1.56
N PHE A 180 11.46 -3.28 -2.66
CA PHE A 180 12.42 -2.55 -3.49
C PHE A 180 11.78 -1.34 -4.15
N GLY A 181 10.59 -1.51 -4.70
CA GLY A 181 9.88 -0.43 -5.37
C GLY A 181 9.46 0.69 -4.42
N ALA A 182 8.99 0.40 -3.20
CA ALA A 182 8.60 1.43 -2.23
C ALA A 182 9.81 2.16 -1.66
N ALA A 183 10.92 1.47 -1.41
CA ALA A 183 12.18 2.12 -1.05
C ALA A 183 12.60 3.14 -2.13
N PHE A 184 12.53 2.74 -3.41
CA PHE A 184 12.79 3.65 -4.52
C PHE A 184 11.77 4.82 -4.59
N SER A 185 10.48 4.56 -4.41
CA SER A 185 9.46 5.62 -4.35
C SER A 185 9.74 6.62 -3.23
N VAL A 186 10.14 6.17 -2.03
CA VAL A 186 10.51 7.07 -0.92
C VAL A 186 11.70 7.94 -1.29
N LEU A 187 12.77 7.36 -1.87
CA LEU A 187 13.94 8.13 -2.31
C LEU A 187 13.56 9.20 -3.35
N ILE A 188 12.71 8.84 -4.32
CA ILE A 188 12.23 9.77 -5.33
C ILE A 188 11.39 10.88 -4.71
N LEU A 189 10.48 10.56 -3.78
CA LEU A 189 9.68 11.57 -3.08
C LEU A 189 10.52 12.54 -2.27
N VAL A 190 11.60 12.07 -1.63
CA VAL A 190 12.59 12.96 -0.98
C VAL A 190 13.26 13.85 -2.03
N GLY A 191 13.70 13.28 -3.16
CA GLY A 191 14.37 14.01 -4.23
C GLY A 191 13.52 15.12 -4.86
N ILE A 192 12.20 14.94 -4.96
CA ILE A 192 11.27 15.96 -5.47
C ILE A 192 10.65 16.85 -4.37
N GLY A 193 11.12 16.75 -3.12
CA GLY A 193 10.65 17.57 -2.00
C GLY A 193 9.21 17.26 -1.55
N ARG A 194 8.70 16.06 -1.83
CA ARG A 194 7.35 15.59 -1.45
C ARG A 194 7.34 14.68 -0.22
N PHE A 195 8.50 14.38 0.36
CA PHE A 195 8.64 13.65 1.62
C PHE A 195 9.82 14.18 2.44
N ASP A 196 9.61 14.34 3.73
CA ASP A 196 10.55 14.98 4.65
C ASP A 196 10.68 14.22 5.98
N LEU A 197 11.46 14.78 6.91
CA LEU A 197 11.67 14.19 8.25
C LEU A 197 10.38 14.15 9.07
N HIS A 198 9.46 15.09 8.86
CA HIS A 198 8.17 15.08 9.56
C HIS A 198 7.34 13.85 9.15
N GLY A 199 7.26 13.58 7.85
CA GLY A 199 6.62 12.36 7.36
C GLY A 199 7.29 11.08 7.89
N LEU A 200 8.63 11.06 7.97
CA LEU A 200 9.35 9.93 8.55
C LEU A 200 9.03 9.73 10.05
N ALA A 201 8.89 10.82 10.81
CA ALA A 201 8.51 10.77 12.22
C ALA A 201 7.07 10.21 12.39
N LEU A 202 6.12 10.62 11.54
CA LEU A 202 4.77 10.07 11.53
C LEU A 202 4.75 8.56 11.25
N ALA A 203 5.56 8.10 10.29
CA ALA A 203 5.73 6.67 10.04
C ALA A 203 6.30 5.95 11.27
N GLY A 204 7.33 6.52 11.90
CA GLY A 204 7.93 5.98 13.13
C GLY A 204 6.92 5.87 14.29
N LEU A 205 6.03 6.85 14.42
CA LEU A 205 5.00 6.87 15.45
C LEU A 205 3.93 5.77 15.26
N LEU A 206 3.62 5.42 14.01
CA LEU A 206 2.64 4.39 13.66
C LEU A 206 3.26 2.99 13.49
N LEU A 207 4.59 2.91 13.49
CA LEU A 207 5.34 1.66 13.36
C LEU A 207 4.94 0.59 14.40
N PRO A 208 4.74 0.89 15.69
CA PRO A 208 4.35 -0.12 16.67
C PRO A 208 3.01 -0.79 16.33
N TRP A 209 2.06 -0.04 15.79
CA TRP A 209 0.75 -0.57 15.37
C TRP A 209 0.88 -1.50 14.16
N MET A 210 1.71 -1.11 13.19
CA MET A 210 2.02 -1.94 12.02
C MET A 210 2.67 -3.27 12.45
N LEU A 211 3.67 -3.21 13.34
CA LEU A 211 4.36 -4.40 13.87
C LEU A 211 3.40 -5.30 14.66
N LEU A 212 2.55 -4.72 15.51
CA LEU A 212 1.53 -5.45 16.27
C LEU A 212 0.57 -6.19 15.32
N GLY A 213 0.06 -5.49 14.31
CA GLY A 213 -0.80 -6.09 13.28
C GLY A 213 -0.13 -7.25 12.56
N PHE A 214 1.12 -7.06 12.13
CA PHE A 214 1.88 -8.12 11.45
C PHE A 214 2.19 -9.31 12.36
N ALA A 215 2.57 -9.08 13.63
CA ALA A 215 2.88 -10.15 14.58
C ALA A 215 1.66 -11.05 14.84
N ILE A 216 0.48 -10.45 14.96
CA ILE A 216 -0.79 -11.17 15.17
C ILE A 216 -1.25 -11.91 13.90
N SER A 217 -0.79 -11.49 12.71
CA SER A 217 -1.15 -12.14 11.44
C SER A 217 -0.75 -13.63 11.38
N SER A 218 0.37 -14.01 11.99
CA SER A 218 0.89 -15.38 11.96
C SER A 218 0.02 -16.39 12.74
N PRO A 219 -0.34 -16.17 14.03
CA PRO A 219 -1.24 -17.07 14.74
C PRO A 219 -2.66 -17.08 14.16
N ILE A 220 -3.16 -15.94 13.67
CA ILE A 220 -4.49 -15.85 13.06
C ILE A 220 -4.52 -16.54 11.69
N GLY A 221 -3.49 -16.33 10.85
CA GLY A 221 -3.37 -16.93 9.53
C GLY A 221 -3.36 -18.46 9.56
N ARG A 222 -2.77 -19.07 10.60
CA ARG A 222 -2.84 -20.52 10.85
C ARG A 222 -4.26 -21.03 11.11
N ARG A 223 -5.13 -20.20 11.70
CA ARG A 223 -6.54 -20.55 11.99
C ARG A 223 -7.51 -20.20 10.85
N LEU A 224 -7.12 -19.30 9.95
CA LEU A 224 -7.94 -18.79 8.83
C LEU A 224 -7.47 -19.28 7.45
N ALA A 225 -6.67 -20.35 7.39
CA ALA A 225 -6.22 -20.95 6.13
C ALA A 225 -7.44 -21.23 5.21
N GLY A 226 -7.51 -20.52 4.07
CA GLY A 226 -8.59 -20.64 3.08
C GLY A 226 -9.69 -19.57 3.11
N LYS A 227 -9.86 -18.79 4.20
CA LYS A 227 -10.90 -17.72 4.31
C LYS A 227 -10.36 -16.28 4.16
N ALA A 228 -9.05 -16.11 4.09
CA ALA A 228 -8.40 -14.80 4.06
C ALA A 228 -8.74 -13.93 2.84
N ARG A 229 -8.86 -14.56 1.66
CA ARG A 229 -9.13 -13.86 0.39
C ARG A 229 -10.53 -13.19 0.35
N PRO A 230 -11.65 -13.87 0.69
CA PRO A 230 -12.96 -13.23 0.74
C PRO A 230 -13.08 -12.17 1.86
N LEU A 231 -12.40 -12.35 3.01
CA LEU A 231 -12.34 -11.32 4.05
C LEU A 231 -11.63 -10.04 3.58
N LEU A 232 -10.49 -10.18 2.90
CA LEU A 232 -9.77 -9.07 2.29
C LEU A 232 -10.61 -8.32 1.26
N LEU A 233 -11.31 -9.05 0.39
CA LEU A 233 -12.18 -8.47 -0.62
C LEU A 233 -13.39 -7.76 0.00
N GLY A 234 -14.00 -8.36 1.03
CA GLY A 234 -15.12 -7.75 1.77
C GLY A 234 -14.73 -6.46 2.49
N LEU A 235 -13.58 -6.44 3.18
CA LEU A 235 -13.07 -5.23 3.84
C LEU A 235 -12.63 -4.16 2.85
N SER A 236 -12.00 -4.54 1.74
CA SER A 236 -11.61 -3.58 0.68
C SER A 236 -12.84 -3.00 -0.01
N ALA A 237 -13.87 -3.81 -0.29
CA ALA A 237 -15.14 -3.35 -0.83
C ALA A 237 -15.87 -2.40 0.14
N PHE A 238 -15.90 -2.73 1.44
CA PHE A 238 -16.48 -1.87 2.46
C PHE A 238 -15.78 -0.50 2.54
N SER A 239 -14.44 -0.49 2.52
CA SER A 239 -13.66 0.75 2.50
C SER A 239 -13.88 1.56 1.22
N ALA A 240 -13.99 0.89 0.06
CA ALA A 240 -14.26 1.54 -1.22
C ALA A 240 -15.65 2.20 -1.27
N VAL A 241 -16.67 1.51 -0.73
CA VAL A 241 -18.03 2.06 -0.58
C VAL A 241 -18.02 3.28 0.34
N GLY A 242 -17.26 3.25 1.44
CA GLY A 242 -17.13 4.40 2.34
C GLY A 242 -16.54 5.64 1.68
N ILE A 243 -15.56 5.49 0.79
CA ILE A 243 -14.99 6.61 0.01
C ILE A 243 -16.03 7.16 -0.96
N LEU A 244 -16.72 6.29 -1.70
CA LEU A 244 -17.73 6.69 -2.68
C LEU A 244 -18.88 7.47 -2.03
N ILE A 245 -19.35 7.01 -0.86
CA ILE A 245 -20.38 7.72 -0.10
C ILE A 245 -19.91 9.12 0.29
N LYS A 246 -18.67 9.27 0.78
CA LYS A 246 -18.15 10.59 1.13
C LYS A 246 -18.03 11.49 -0.11
N VAL A 247 -17.49 10.98 -1.21
CA VAL A 247 -17.36 11.74 -2.48
C VAL A 247 -18.71 12.22 -3.02
N VAL A 248 -19.79 11.46 -2.81
CA VAL A 248 -21.15 11.85 -3.23
C VAL A 248 -21.81 12.84 -2.25
N LEU A 249 -21.39 12.85 -0.98
CA LEU A 249 -21.95 13.69 0.08
C LEU A 249 -21.17 14.99 0.38
N THR A 250 -20.08 15.26 -0.34
CA THR A 250 -19.31 16.52 -0.27
C THR A 250 -19.25 17.17 -1.63
#